data_AF-A0A2W4IR80-F1
#
_entry.id   AF-A0A2W4IR80-F1
#
_cell.length_a   1.000
_cell.length_b   1.000
_cell.length_c   1.000
_cell.angle_alpha   90.00
_cell.angle_beta   90.00
_cell.angle_gamma   90.00
#
_symmetry.space_group_name_H-M   'P 1'
#
loop_
_entity.id
_entity.type
_entity.pdbx_description
1 polymer ?
#
loop_
_entity_poly.entity_id
_entity_poly.type
_entity_poly.pdbx_seq_one_letter_code
_entity_poly.pdbx_strand_id
1 'polypeptide(L)'
;LPGVGTPSGGRALARELDRLGGTVAAVPGSLEPDKLCGYLYDLARDFTAFYEACPVLNAEEPVRSNRLALCRLTARTLHHGLGLLGISAPERM
;
A
#
# COMPACT_ATOMS: atom_id res chain seq x y z
N LEU A 1 17.06 -4.76 -5.97
CA LEU A 1 16.46 -5.31 -4.74
C LEU A 1 16.47 -6.83 -4.85
N PRO A 2 17.31 -7.57 -4.12
CA PRO A 2 17.49 -9.00 -4.36
C PRO A 2 16.34 -9.82 -3.74
N GLY A 3 15.64 -10.59 -4.57
CA GLY A 3 15.32 -12.00 -4.30
C GLY A 3 14.34 -12.37 -3.18
N VAL A 4 13.58 -11.45 -2.59
CA VAL A 4 12.60 -11.85 -1.57
C VAL A 4 11.40 -12.52 -2.24
N GLY A 5 11.23 -13.82 -1.97
CA GLY A 5 10.09 -14.63 -2.39
C GLY A 5 8.77 -14.00 -1.94
N THR A 6 8.28 -13.06 -2.72
CA THR A 6 6.98 -12.45 -2.50
C THR A 6 5.96 -13.42 -3.07
N PRO A 7 5.03 -13.94 -2.23
CA PRO A 7 3.89 -14.69 -2.74
C PRO A 7 3.17 -13.83 -3.79
N SER A 8 2.45 -14.45 -4.72
CA SER A 8 1.79 -13.78 -5.85
C SER A 8 1.01 -12.52 -5.43
N GLY A 9 0.34 -12.54 -4.27
CA GLY A 9 -0.36 -11.38 -3.70
C GLY A 9 0.56 -10.23 -3.25
N GLY A 10 1.74 -10.53 -2.70
CA GLY A 10 2.70 -9.50 -2.27
C GLY A 10 3.35 -8.75 -3.44
N ARG A 11 3.48 -9.39 -4.61
CA ARG A 11 3.98 -8.74 -5.85
C ARG A 11 2.98 -7.73 -6.41
N ALA A 12 1.69 -8.02 -6.35
CA ALA A 12 0.64 -7.09 -6.78
C ALA A 12 0.64 -5.84 -5.90
N LEU A 13 0.62 -6.04 -4.57
CA LEU A 13 0.68 -4.94 -3.60
C LEU A 13 1.94 -4.08 -3.76
N ALA A 14 3.11 -4.70 -3.96
CA ALA A 14 4.35 -3.96 -4.19
C ALA A 14 4.30 -3.07 -5.44
N ARG A 15 3.65 -3.53 -6.52
CA ARG A 15 3.46 -2.72 -7.74
C ARG A 15 2.51 -1.55 -7.51
N GLU A 16 1.45 -1.75 -6.73
CA GLU A 16 0.54 -0.65 -6.37
C GLU A 16 1.26 0.41 -5.50
N LEU A 17 2.12 -0.02 -4.59
CA LEU A 17 2.91 0.90 -3.77
C LEU A 17 3.90 1.73 -4.59
N ASP A 18 4.51 1.14 -5.63
CA ASP A 18 5.42 1.83 -6.54
C ASP A 18 4.70 2.94 -7.36
N ARG A 19 3.40 2.77 -7.62
CA ARG A 19 2.58 3.74 -8.37
C ARG A 19 2.34 5.06 -7.64
N LEU A 20 2.50 5.13 -6.31
CA LEU A 20 2.22 6.33 -5.52
C LEU A 20 2.91 7.57 -6.10
N GLY A 21 4.20 7.48 -6.43
CA GLY A 21 4.99 8.61 -6.90
C GLY A 21 4.44 9.22 -8.20
N GLY A 22 4.02 8.36 -9.13
CA GLY A 22 3.39 8.79 -10.38
C GLY A 22 2.01 9.41 -10.16
N THR A 23 1.20 8.81 -9.29
CA THR A 23 -0.13 9.33 -8.95
C THR A 23 -0.04 10.71 -8.30
N VAL A 24 0.83 10.90 -7.31
CA VAL A 24 1.01 12.19 -6.62
C VAL A 24 1.55 13.25 -7.58
N ALA A 25 2.50 12.92 -8.45
CA ALA A 25 3.04 13.85 -9.44
C ALA A 25 2.02 14.29 -10.51
N ALA A 26 1.00 13.47 -10.78
CA ALA A 26 -0.06 13.80 -11.74
C ALA A 26 -1.10 14.79 -11.17
N VAL A 27 -1.29 14.86 -9.85
CA VAL A 27 -2.33 15.69 -9.23
C VAL A 27 -2.19 17.19 -9.53
N PRO A 28 -1.01 17.83 -9.41
CA PRO A 28 -0.87 19.27 -9.64
C PRO A 28 -1.16 19.69 -11.09
N GLY A 29 -0.88 18.80 -12.07
CA GLY A 29 -1.09 19.09 -13.49
C GLY A 29 -2.51 18.81 -13.97
N SER A 30 -3.25 17.95 -13.27
CA SER A 30 -4.60 17.51 -13.65
C SER A 30 -5.72 18.22 -12.87
N LEU A 31 -5.42 18.79 -11.69
CA LEU A 31 -6.43 19.33 -10.74
C LEU A 31 -7.52 18.30 -10.37
N GLU A 32 -7.19 17.02 -10.42
CA GLU A 32 -8.11 15.89 -10.21
C GLU A 32 -7.73 15.14 -8.91
N PRO A 33 -8.15 15.63 -7.74
CA PRO A 33 -7.91 14.95 -6.45
C PRO A 33 -8.65 13.60 -6.35
N ASP A 34 -9.69 13.39 -7.16
CA ASP A 34 -10.41 12.11 -7.27
C ASP A 34 -9.50 10.97 -7.70
N LYS A 35 -8.45 11.24 -8.50
CA LYS A 35 -7.46 10.23 -8.90
C LYS A 35 -6.66 9.72 -7.71
N LEU A 36 -6.30 10.62 -6.79
CA LEU A 36 -5.61 10.25 -5.56
C LEU A 36 -6.54 9.43 -4.65
N CYS A 37 -7.81 9.82 -4.53
CA CYS A 37 -8.81 9.03 -3.80
C CYS A 37 -8.98 7.62 -4.40
N GLY A 38 -9.10 7.51 -5.72
CA GLY A 38 -9.23 6.23 -6.41
C GLY A 38 -8.02 5.33 -6.18
N TYR A 39 -6.82 5.87 -6.31
CA TYR A 39 -5.58 5.15 -5.99
C TYR A 39 -5.54 4.65 -4.55
N LEU A 40 -5.89 5.48 -3.56
CA LEU A 40 -5.88 5.08 -2.15
C LEU A 40 -6.93 3.99 -1.86
N TYR A 41 -8.08 4.05 -2.52
CA TYR A 41 -9.11 3.01 -2.45
C TYR A 41 -8.62 1.68 -3.01
N ASP A 42 -8.03 1.70 -4.21
CA ASP A 42 -7.49 0.51 -4.85
C ASP A 42 -6.35 -0.11 -4.03
N LEU A 43 -5.45 0.73 -3.49
CA LEU A 43 -4.38 0.29 -2.59
C LEU A 43 -4.92 -0.39 -1.33
N ALA A 44 -5.95 0.18 -0.71
CA ALA A 44 -6.57 -0.42 0.47
C ALA A 44 -7.25 -1.76 0.14
N ARG A 45 -7.92 -1.86 -1.01
CA ARG A 45 -8.55 -3.10 -1.48
C ARG A 45 -7.53 -4.19 -1.73
N ASP A 46 -6.44 -3.88 -2.43
CA ASP A 46 -5.38 -4.83 -2.75
C ASP A 46 -4.62 -5.26 -1.47
N PHE A 47 -4.46 -4.35 -0.51
CA PHE A 47 -3.92 -4.68 0.81
C PHE A 47 -4.79 -5.67 1.58
N THR A 48 -6.11 -5.46 1.62
CA THR A 48 -7.05 -6.38 2.27
C THR A 48 -6.96 -7.78 1.66
N ALA A 49 -6.96 -7.89 0.32
CA ALA A 49 -6.79 -9.16 -0.37
C ALA A 49 -5.45 -9.84 -0.04
N PHE A 50 -4.36 -9.07 0.05
CA PHE A 50 -3.06 -9.57 0.49
C PHE A 50 -3.10 -10.08 1.94
N TYR A 51 -3.70 -9.33 2.85
CA TYR A 51 -3.75 -9.65 4.27
C TYR A 51 -4.55 -10.93 4.54
N GLU A 52 -5.67 -11.13 3.84
CA GLU A 52 -6.49 -12.35 3.92
C GLU A 52 -5.76 -13.56 3.32
N ALA A 53 -5.13 -13.40 2.16
CA ALA A 53 -4.46 -14.50 1.47
C ALA A 53 -3.13 -14.91 2.13
N CYS A 54 -2.48 -14.02 2.89
CA CYS A 54 -1.14 -14.23 3.43
C CYS A 54 -1.10 -13.99 4.96
N PRO A 55 -1.31 -15.02 5.79
CA PRO A 55 -1.27 -14.87 7.25
C PRO A 55 0.09 -14.34 7.72
N VAL A 56 0.15 -13.09 8.18
CA VAL A 56 1.41 -12.42 8.52
C VAL A 56 2.00 -12.95 9.83
N LEU A 57 1.14 -13.14 10.85
CA LEU A 57 1.56 -13.49 12.20
C LEU A 57 2.06 -14.95 12.32
N ASN A 58 1.54 -15.84 11.49
CA ASN A 58 1.86 -17.27 11.52
C ASN A 58 2.96 -17.66 10.51
N ALA A 59 3.57 -16.69 9.82
CA ALA A 59 4.66 -16.96 8.89
C ALA A 59 6.00 -17.13 9.62
N GLU A 60 6.85 -18.01 9.12
CA GLU A 60 8.23 -18.13 9.57
C GLU A 60 9.13 -17.05 8.95
N GLU A 61 10.29 -16.81 9.55
CA GLU A 61 11.31 -15.94 8.95
C GLU A 61 11.93 -16.63 7.72
N PRO A 62 12.31 -15.86 6.67
CA PRO A 62 12.25 -14.40 6.53
C PRO A 62 10.92 -13.88 5.97
N VAL A 63 9.95 -14.77 5.70
CA VAL A 63 8.67 -14.43 5.05
C VAL A 63 7.86 -13.45 5.90
N ARG A 64 7.86 -13.65 7.22
CA ARG A 64 7.20 -12.74 8.17
C ARG A 64 7.74 -11.31 8.09
N SER A 65 9.06 -11.14 8.14
CA SER A 65 9.70 -9.82 8.04
C SER A 65 9.33 -9.11 6.74
N ASN A 66 9.29 -9.84 5.61
CA ASN A 66 8.89 -9.26 4.34
C ASN A 66 7.42 -8.83 4.32
N ARG A 67 6.52 -9.65 4.84
CA ARG A 67 5.08 -9.32 4.94
C ARG A 67 4.84 -8.10 5.83
N LEU A 68 5.53 -8.03 6.97
CA LEU A 68 5.48 -6.87 7.87
C LEU A 68 6.01 -5.59 7.19
N ALA A 69 7.06 -5.70 6.37
CA ALA A 69 7.56 -4.56 5.61
C ALA A 69 6.51 -4.03 4.62
N LEU A 70 5.80 -4.92 3.91
CA LEU A 70 4.69 -4.54 3.04
C LEU A 70 3.56 -3.86 3.83
N CYS A 71 3.13 -4.43 4.96
CA CYS A 71 2.09 -3.80 5.79
C CYS A 71 2.48 -2.39 6.24
N ARG A 72 3.72 -2.20 6.72
CA ARG A 72 4.24 -0.90 7.14
C ARG A 72 4.30 0.10 5.99
N LEU A 73 4.73 -0.35 4.81
CA LEU A 73 4.81 0.50 3.63
C LEU A 73 3.41 0.94 3.18
N THR A 74 2.44 0.04 3.12
CA THR A 74 1.05 0.37 2.82
C THR A 74 0.46 1.38 3.81
N ALA A 75 0.64 1.15 5.11
CA ALA A 75 0.13 2.07 6.13
C ALA A 75 0.70 3.49 5.97
N ARG A 76 2.02 3.61 5.71
CA ARG A 76 2.67 4.89 5.46
C ARG A 76 2.15 5.57 4.20
N THR A 77 1.96 4.82 3.12
CA THR A 77 1.43 5.33 1.85
C THR A 77 0.00 5.85 2.02
N LEU A 78 -0.88 5.08 2.68
CA LEU A 78 -2.26 5.51 2.95
C LEU A 78 -2.30 6.76 3.82
N HIS A 79 -1.51 6.80 4.90
CA HIS A 79 -1.43 7.96 5.78
C HIS A 79 -0.95 9.21 5.02
N HIS A 80 0.09 9.07 4.20
CA HIS A 80 0.60 10.19 3.40
C HIS A 80 -0.44 10.68 2.38
N GLY A 81 -1.05 9.78 1.62
CA GLY A 81 -2.05 10.16 0.61
C GLY A 81 -3.32 10.77 1.21
N LEU A 82 -3.82 10.23 2.33
CA LEU A 82 -4.94 10.83 3.07
C LEU A 82 -4.56 12.21 3.61
N GLY A 83 -3.33 12.37 4.12
CA GLY A 83 -2.81 13.67 4.57
C GLY A 83 -2.74 14.71 3.45
N LEU A 84 -2.37 14.32 2.22
CA LEU A 84 -2.41 15.20 1.04
C LEU A 84 -3.83 15.65 0.68
N LEU A 85 -4.85 14.83 1.01
CA LEU A 85 -6.27 15.17 0.84
C LEU A 85 -6.85 15.96 2.03
N GLY A 86 -6.05 16.23 3.08
CA GLY A 86 -6.53 16.88 4.31
C GLY A 86 -7.35 15.95 5.21
N ILE A 87 -7.29 14.64 5.00
CA ILE A 87 -8.02 13.63 5.77
C ILE A 87 -7.07 13.03 6.82
N SER A 88 -7.49 13.00 8.08
CA SER A 88 -6.75 12.30 9.14
C SER A 88 -7.05 10.79 9.08
N ALA A 89 -6.00 9.99 8.86
CA ALA A 89 -6.12 8.54 8.94
C ALA A 89 -6.19 8.08 10.41
N PRO A 90 -7.16 7.23 10.80
CA PRO A 90 -7.24 6.72 12.17
C PRO A 90 -6.06 5.79 12.48
N GLU A 91 -5.43 5.95 13.66
CA GLU A 91 -4.31 5.11 14.10
C GLU A 91 -4.75 3.68 14.48
N ARG A 92 -6.04 3.49 14.77
CA ARG A 92 -6.73 2.21 14.89
C ARG A 92 -8.14 2.33 14.32
N MET A 93 -8.53 1.38 13.48
CA MET A 93 -9.93 1.10 13.15
C MET A 93 -10.49 0.05 14.09
#